data_AF-A0A947IJQ2-F1
#
_entry.id   AF-A0A947IJQ2-F1
#
_cell.length_a   1.000
_cell.length_b   1.000
_cell.length_c   1.000
_cell.angle_alpha   90.00
_cell.angle_beta   90.00
_cell.angle_gamma   90.00
#
_symmetry.space_group_name_H-M   'P 1'
#
loop_
_entity.id
_entity.type
_entity.pdbx_description
1 polymer ?
#
loop_
_entity_poly.entity_id
_entity_poly.type
_entity_poly.pdbx_seq_one_letter_code
_entity_poly.pdbx_strand_id
1 'polypeptide(L)'
;MFKKDRIFWWAAGIFALSIVIFAATGEQLWLALMIASYLLRPTLASLGVARRSVDERQMSIQYRSGNIAFVAMIAAAVILAAVQSAKGDPNWDLFNIVIIVGLAAKALFNVLLVKNYREAAARIIMAVGLMVALFASMSHGLSIVTLAEAAPGLAIVGIGWLSRKFPRTIGTLLFAVTVVLVVFILRKGFTIGQVTTAVLISVPLILAGTCLFVRDRCETGIEEETILQSTTVE
;
A
#
# COMPACT_ATOMS: atom_id res chain seq x y z
N MET A 1 -16.10 13.87 15.67
CA MET A 1 -16.82 13.84 14.37
C MET A 1 -15.90 14.39 13.28
N PHE A 2 -15.33 13.51 12.45
CA PHE A 2 -14.48 13.94 11.33
C PHE A 2 -15.35 14.52 10.21
N LYS A 3 -15.40 15.85 10.09
CA LYS A 3 -15.91 16.48 8.86
C LYS A 3 -14.93 16.14 7.74
N LYS A 4 -15.30 15.19 6.88
CA LYS A 4 -14.47 14.83 5.72
C LYS A 4 -14.46 16.01 4.74
N ASP A 5 -13.26 16.42 4.33
CA ASP A 5 -13.08 17.52 3.38
C ASP A 5 -13.70 17.20 2.01
N ARG A 6 -14.22 18.23 1.34
CA ARG A 6 -14.78 18.11 -0.03
C ARG A 6 -13.80 17.45 -1.00
N ILE A 7 -12.51 17.66 -0.81
CA ILE A 7 -11.45 17.10 -1.67
C ILE A 7 -11.37 15.56 -1.57
N PHE A 8 -11.67 15.00 -0.39
CA PHE A 8 -11.79 13.55 -0.24
C PHE A 8 -12.93 12.99 -1.09
N TRP A 9 -14.09 13.66 -1.11
CA TRP A 9 -15.25 13.25 -1.90
C TRP A 9 -14.98 13.34 -3.40
N TRP A 10 -14.30 14.40 -3.86
CA TRP A 10 -13.90 14.53 -5.26
C TRP A 10 -12.99 13.40 -5.71
N ALA A 11 -12.03 13.02 -4.87
CA ALA A 11 -11.09 11.97 -5.22
C ALA A 11 -11.68 10.56 -5.12
N ALA A 12 -12.53 10.32 -4.12
CA ALA A 12 -13.35 9.11 -4.08
C ALA A 12 -14.28 9.02 -5.29
N GLY A 13 -14.81 10.16 -5.77
CA GLY A 13 -15.61 10.25 -6.99
C GLY A 13 -14.82 9.95 -8.26
N ILE A 14 -13.63 10.54 -8.42
CA ILE A 14 -12.72 10.25 -9.54
C ILE A 14 -12.32 8.77 -9.53
N PHE A 15 -12.07 8.21 -8.35
CA PHE A 15 -11.80 6.78 -8.19
C PHE A 15 -13.02 5.90 -8.50
N ALA A 16 -14.23 6.27 -8.07
CA ALA A 16 -15.42 5.50 -8.42
C ALA A 16 -15.72 5.57 -9.93
N LEU A 17 -15.61 6.75 -10.53
CA LEU A 17 -15.76 6.97 -11.97
C LEU A 17 -14.73 6.15 -12.76
N SER A 18 -13.53 5.99 -12.21
CA SER A 18 -12.49 5.15 -12.80
C SER A 18 -12.88 3.70 -12.98
N ILE A 19 -13.51 3.15 -11.94
CA ILE A 19 -13.93 1.76 -11.90
C ILE A 19 -15.06 1.56 -12.92
N VAL A 20 -15.98 2.53 -13.03
CA VAL A 20 -17.08 2.50 -14.00
C VAL A 20 -16.57 2.57 -15.43
N ILE A 21 -15.64 3.49 -15.73
CA ILE A 21 -15.06 3.62 -17.08
C ILE A 21 -14.28 2.35 -17.44
N PHE A 22 -13.48 1.81 -16.51
CA PHE A 22 -12.78 0.54 -16.72
C PHE A 22 -13.74 -0.61 -17.04
N ALA A 23 -14.80 -0.75 -16.23
CA ALA A 23 -15.81 -1.80 -16.43
C ALA A 23 -16.52 -1.66 -17.78
N ALA A 24 -16.66 -0.45 -18.31
CA ALA A 24 -17.34 -0.18 -19.57
C ALA A 24 -16.43 -0.37 -20.81
N THR A 25 -15.15 -0.01 -20.74
CA THR A 25 -14.28 0.03 -21.92
C THR A 25 -13.32 -1.15 -22.04
N GLY A 26 -13.02 -1.87 -20.94
CA GLY A 26 -12.03 -2.95 -20.93
C GLY A 26 -10.58 -2.51 -21.21
N GLU A 27 -10.34 -1.21 -21.38
CA GLU A 27 -9.03 -0.65 -21.71
C GLU A 27 -8.20 -0.26 -20.47
N GLN A 28 -6.88 -0.16 -20.64
CA GLN A 28 -5.86 0.06 -19.61
C GLN A 28 -5.89 1.45 -18.93
N LEU A 29 -6.99 2.19 -19.03
CA LEU A 29 -7.26 3.47 -18.36
C LEU A 29 -7.18 3.39 -16.82
N TRP A 30 -7.22 2.19 -16.24
CA TRP A 30 -7.00 1.95 -14.81
C TRP A 30 -5.65 2.48 -14.30
N LEU A 31 -4.63 2.56 -15.17
CA LEU A 31 -3.34 3.17 -14.86
C LEU A 31 -3.50 4.66 -14.52
N ALA A 32 -4.23 5.45 -15.32
CA ALA A 32 -4.45 6.87 -15.07
C ALA A 32 -5.17 7.15 -13.73
N LEU A 33 -5.92 6.17 -13.24
CA LEU A 33 -6.80 6.29 -12.09
C LEU A 33 -6.17 5.74 -10.80
N MET A 34 -5.32 4.72 -10.93
CA MET A 34 -4.31 4.42 -9.94
C MET A 34 -3.44 5.64 -9.66
N ILE A 35 -3.02 6.36 -10.71
CA ILE A 35 -2.22 7.58 -10.60
C ILE A 35 -2.99 8.70 -9.90
N ALA A 36 -4.27 8.89 -10.23
CA ALA A 36 -5.14 9.90 -9.61
C ALA A 36 -5.43 9.61 -8.12
N SER A 37 -5.74 8.35 -7.77
CA SER A 37 -5.95 7.95 -6.37
C SER A 37 -4.68 8.07 -5.52
N TYR A 38 -3.52 7.91 -6.15
CA TYR A 38 -2.22 7.96 -5.49
C TYR A 38 -1.71 9.40 -5.32
N LEU A 39 -2.06 10.27 -6.26
CA LEU A 39 -1.91 11.73 -6.18
C LEU A 39 -2.70 12.35 -5.03
N LEU A 40 -3.73 11.66 -4.53
CA LEU A 40 -4.61 12.18 -3.49
C LEU A 40 -3.91 12.40 -2.15
N ARG A 41 -2.97 11.54 -1.77
CA ARG A 41 -2.25 11.63 -0.49
C ARG A 41 -1.36 12.88 -0.36
N PRO A 42 -0.57 13.28 -1.39
CA PRO A 42 0.04 14.60 -1.46
C PRO A 42 -0.94 15.75 -1.23
N THR A 43 -2.12 15.66 -1.83
CA THR A 43 -3.17 16.68 -1.74
C THR A 43 -3.76 16.73 -0.33
N LEU A 44 -3.98 15.58 0.31
CA LEU A 44 -4.44 15.47 1.69
C LEU A 44 -3.40 15.96 2.70
N ALA A 45 -2.12 15.72 2.45
CA ALA A 45 -1.03 16.30 3.24
C ALA A 45 -0.96 17.84 3.07
N SER A 46 -1.25 18.36 1.87
CA SER A 46 -1.32 19.80 1.62
C SER A 46 -2.49 20.51 2.33
N LEU A 47 -3.49 19.75 2.80
CA LEU A 47 -4.68 20.23 3.51
C LEU A 47 -4.52 20.28 5.05
N GLY A 48 -3.32 20.02 5.57
CA GLY A 48 -2.99 20.31 6.99
C GLY A 48 -3.43 19.26 8.02
N VAL A 49 -3.77 18.04 7.58
CA VAL A 49 -4.17 16.93 8.48
C VAL A 49 -2.96 16.26 9.19
N ALA A 50 -1.72 16.61 8.82
CA ALA A 50 -0.50 16.13 9.46
C ALA A 50 0.41 17.34 9.80
N ARG A 51 0.15 17.96 10.95
CA ARG A 51 0.75 19.25 11.34
C ARG A 51 1.09 19.30 12.82
N ARG A 52 1.92 18.39 13.34
CA ARG A 52 2.54 18.70 14.63
C ARG A 52 3.87 18.01 14.84
N SER A 53 4.88 18.86 15.01
CA SER A 53 6.15 18.69 15.71
C SER A 53 7.31 17.95 15.05
N VAL A 54 7.63 18.31 13.81
CA VAL A 54 9.00 18.41 13.25
C VAL A 54 8.93 19.61 12.31
N ASP A 55 9.97 20.46 12.25
CA ASP A 55 10.07 21.69 11.43
C ASP A 55 9.21 21.63 10.14
N GLU A 56 7.93 22.03 10.25
CA GLU A 56 6.85 21.54 9.37
C GLU A 56 7.04 22.00 7.93
N ARG A 57 7.81 23.08 7.79
CA ARG A 57 8.16 23.68 6.52
C ARG A 57 9.12 22.81 5.72
N GLN A 58 10.14 22.23 6.34
CA GLN A 58 11.09 21.35 5.64
C GLN A 58 10.43 20.03 5.26
N MET A 59 9.63 19.45 6.17
CA MET A 59 8.90 18.22 5.90
C MET A 59 7.89 18.43 4.77
N SER A 60 7.12 19.53 4.79
CA SER A 60 6.16 19.82 3.72
C SER A 60 6.82 20.11 2.36
N ILE A 61 8.00 20.74 2.33
CA ILE A 61 8.76 20.97 1.10
C ILE A 61 9.26 19.63 0.53
N GLN A 62 9.86 18.77 1.35
CA GLN A 62 10.37 17.46 0.92
C GLN A 62 9.23 16.53 0.46
N TYR A 63 8.09 16.56 1.15
CA TYR A 63 6.89 15.83 0.71
C TYR A 63 6.33 16.39 -0.60
N ARG A 64 6.29 17.71 -0.79
CA ARG A 64 5.79 18.31 -2.04
C ARG A 64 6.71 17.99 -3.22
N SER A 65 8.02 18.15 -3.08
CA SER A 65 8.97 17.87 -4.17
C SER A 65 9.00 16.38 -4.52
N GLY A 66 9.02 15.48 -3.53
CA GLY A 66 8.96 14.04 -3.76
C GLY A 66 7.64 13.57 -4.37
N ASN A 67 6.55 14.32 -4.14
CA ASN A 67 5.27 14.06 -4.79
C ASN A 67 5.22 14.57 -6.23
N ILE A 68 5.70 15.78 -6.49
CA ILE A 68 5.78 16.34 -7.84
C ILE A 68 6.70 15.49 -8.73
N ALA A 69 7.90 15.14 -8.27
CA ALA A 69 8.86 14.32 -9.02
C ALA A 69 8.29 12.95 -9.37
N PHE A 70 7.56 12.36 -8.44
CA PHE A 70 6.89 11.09 -8.67
C PHE A 70 5.76 11.18 -9.68
N VAL A 71 4.95 12.24 -9.63
CA VAL A 71 3.86 12.47 -10.59
C VAL A 71 4.41 12.68 -11.98
N ALA A 72 5.47 13.46 -12.12
CA ALA A 72 6.17 13.65 -13.38
C ALA A 72 6.73 12.32 -13.92
N MET A 73 7.38 11.52 -13.06
CA MET A 73 7.89 10.19 -13.43
C MET A 73 6.78 9.28 -13.92
N ILE A 74 5.65 9.26 -13.21
CA ILE A 74 4.49 8.45 -13.54
C ILE A 74 3.82 8.91 -14.84
N ALA A 75 3.66 10.21 -15.06
CA ALA A 75 3.10 10.76 -16.29
C ALA A 75 4.01 10.44 -17.49
N ALA A 76 5.31 10.66 -17.35
CA ALA A 76 6.30 10.27 -18.35
C ALA A 76 6.24 8.76 -18.63
N ALA A 77 6.09 7.96 -17.58
CA ALA A 77 6.05 6.53 -17.70
C ALA A 77 4.80 6.04 -18.46
N VAL A 78 3.63 6.63 -18.20
CA VAL A 78 2.40 6.35 -18.96
C VAL A 78 2.52 6.78 -20.42
N ILE A 79 3.09 7.96 -20.69
CA ILE A 79 3.29 8.44 -22.07
C ILE A 79 4.20 7.49 -22.84
N LEU A 80 5.33 7.09 -22.25
CA LEU A 80 6.27 6.15 -22.86
C LEU A 80 5.62 4.78 -23.07
N ALA A 81 4.85 4.30 -22.10
CA ALA A 81 4.14 3.04 -22.21
C ALA A 81 3.08 3.07 -23.33
N ALA A 82 2.34 4.18 -23.49
CA ALA A 82 1.38 4.36 -24.57
C ALA A 82 2.06 4.41 -25.96
N VAL A 83 3.20 5.12 -26.06
CA VAL A 83 4.00 5.16 -27.30
C VAL A 83 4.56 3.78 -27.65
N GLN A 84 4.99 3.00 -26.66
CA GLN A 84 5.54 1.66 -26.89
C GLN A 84 4.45 0.64 -27.25
N SER A 85 3.28 0.74 -26.61
CA SER A 85 2.09 -0.03 -26.96
C SER A 85 1.67 0.19 -28.42
N ALA A 86 1.68 1.46 -28.88
CA ALA A 86 1.40 1.79 -30.28
C ALA A 86 2.41 1.21 -31.29
N LYS A 87 3.62 0.85 -30.84
CA LYS A 87 4.67 0.23 -31.67
C LYS A 87 4.61 -1.30 -31.66
N GLY A 88 3.71 -1.91 -30.88
CA GLY A 88 3.59 -3.37 -30.77
C GLY A 88 4.80 -4.05 -30.13
N ASP A 89 5.61 -3.30 -29.38
CA ASP A 89 6.84 -3.81 -28.77
C ASP A 89 6.51 -4.57 -27.46
N PRO A 90 6.90 -5.86 -27.32
CA PRO A 90 6.59 -6.68 -26.14
C PRO A 90 7.21 -6.16 -24.84
N ASN A 91 8.14 -5.20 -24.90
CA ASN A 91 8.76 -4.57 -23.73
C ASN A 91 7.78 -3.75 -22.87
N TRP A 92 6.55 -3.54 -23.33
CA TRP A 92 5.46 -2.90 -22.59
C TRP A 92 5.25 -3.49 -21.17
N ASP A 93 5.39 -4.81 -21.01
CA ASP A 93 5.19 -5.47 -19.72
C ASP A 93 6.23 -5.04 -18.68
N LEU A 94 7.49 -4.91 -19.09
CA LEU A 94 8.58 -4.44 -18.21
C LEU A 94 8.31 -3.01 -17.73
N PHE A 95 7.76 -2.17 -18.61
CA PHE A 95 7.44 -0.78 -18.29
C PHE A 95 6.37 -0.69 -17.20
N ASN A 96 5.31 -1.50 -17.31
CA ASN A 96 4.27 -1.57 -16.27
C ASN A 96 4.82 -2.06 -14.94
N ILE A 97 5.69 -3.08 -14.97
CA ILE A 97 6.30 -3.62 -13.76
C ILE A 97 7.09 -2.53 -13.04
N VAL A 98 7.89 -1.74 -13.77
CA VAL A 98 8.66 -0.64 -13.18
C VAL A 98 7.74 0.41 -12.56
N ILE A 99 6.65 0.79 -13.24
CA ILE A 99 5.65 1.74 -12.71
C ILE A 99 5.04 1.20 -11.41
N ILE A 100 4.55 -0.04 -11.45
CA ILE A 100 3.86 -0.69 -10.34
C ILE A 100 4.80 -0.86 -9.13
N VAL A 101 6.03 -1.33 -9.36
CA VAL A 101 7.05 -1.48 -8.31
C VAL A 101 7.45 -0.11 -7.74
N GLY A 102 7.61 0.91 -8.57
CA GLY A 102 7.90 2.28 -8.13
C GLY A 102 6.79 2.87 -7.25
N LEU A 103 5.52 2.67 -7.63
CA LEU A 103 4.35 3.04 -6.84
C LEU A 103 4.33 2.31 -5.49
N ALA A 104 4.49 0.99 -5.50
CA ALA A 104 4.49 0.17 -4.29
C ALA A 104 5.63 0.55 -3.35
N ALA A 105 6.85 0.70 -3.86
CA ALA A 105 8.01 1.12 -3.09
C ALA A 105 7.78 2.49 -2.44
N LYS A 106 7.30 3.48 -3.20
CA LYS A 106 6.99 4.80 -2.64
C LYS A 106 5.92 4.73 -1.55
N ALA A 107 4.90 3.88 -1.71
CA ALA A 107 3.82 3.73 -0.73
C ALA A 107 4.39 3.21 0.58
N LEU A 108 5.26 2.22 0.45
CA LEU A 108 5.93 1.54 1.53
C LEU A 108 6.87 2.49 2.30
N PHE A 109 7.73 3.23 1.58
CA PHE A 109 8.62 4.23 2.17
C PHE A 109 7.85 5.33 2.89
N ASN A 110 6.77 5.83 2.30
CA ASN A 110 5.95 6.86 2.95
C ASN A 110 5.33 6.35 4.26
N VAL A 111 4.92 5.09 4.31
CA VAL A 111 4.39 4.50 5.55
C VAL A 111 5.50 4.27 6.60
N LEU A 112 6.70 3.85 6.18
CA LEU A 112 7.86 3.69 7.08
C LEU A 112 8.34 5.02 7.69
N LEU A 113 8.36 6.09 6.90
CA LEU A 113 8.89 7.39 7.32
C LEU A 113 8.05 8.07 8.41
N VAL A 114 6.78 7.70 8.57
CA VAL A 114 5.89 8.25 9.60
C VAL A 114 6.30 7.80 11.02
N LYS A 115 7.22 6.84 11.16
CA LYS A 115 7.74 6.28 12.43
C LYS A 115 6.67 5.71 13.39
N ASN A 116 5.38 5.73 13.04
CA ASN A 116 4.31 5.05 13.77
C ASN A 116 4.19 3.60 13.26
N TYR A 117 5.13 2.74 13.66
CA TYR A 117 5.25 1.36 13.16
C TYR A 117 3.99 0.51 13.42
N ARG A 118 3.27 0.76 14.52
CA ARG A 118 2.03 0.03 14.86
C ARG A 118 0.92 0.30 13.86
N GLU A 119 0.62 1.57 13.60
CA GLU A 119 -0.41 1.93 12.63
C GLU A 119 0.05 1.66 11.20
N ALA A 120 1.35 1.85 10.93
CA ALA A 120 1.97 1.55 9.65
C ALA A 120 1.77 0.09 9.25
N ALA A 121 2.11 -0.86 10.13
CA ALA A 121 1.97 -2.29 9.85
C ALA A 121 0.52 -2.67 9.55
N ALA A 122 -0.43 -2.27 10.40
CA ALA A 122 -1.84 -2.54 10.18
C ALA A 122 -2.34 -1.95 8.85
N ARG A 123 -1.92 -0.71 8.51
CA ARG A 123 -2.27 -0.05 7.25
C ARG A 123 -1.68 -0.77 6.04
N ILE A 124 -0.43 -1.24 6.11
CA ILE A 124 0.20 -2.02 5.03
C ILE A 124 -0.56 -3.32 4.81
N ILE A 125 -0.83 -4.08 5.87
CA ILE A 125 -1.54 -5.37 5.78
C ILE A 125 -2.93 -5.18 5.16
N MET A 126 -3.71 -4.21 5.66
CA MET A 126 -5.03 -3.91 5.09
C MET A 126 -4.95 -3.44 3.63
N ALA A 127 -3.96 -2.62 3.27
CA ALA A 127 -3.78 -2.16 1.90
C ALA A 127 -3.46 -3.32 0.94
N VAL A 128 -2.56 -4.22 1.32
CA VAL A 128 -2.23 -5.42 0.53
C VAL A 128 -3.47 -6.32 0.40
N GLY A 129 -4.19 -6.58 1.49
CA GLY A 129 -5.40 -7.39 1.46
C GLY A 129 -6.50 -6.82 0.57
N LEU A 130 -6.76 -5.50 0.66
CA LEU A 130 -7.71 -4.80 -0.18
C LEU A 130 -7.30 -4.82 -1.66
N MET A 131 -6.00 -4.63 -1.94
CA MET A 131 -5.47 -4.72 -3.30
C MET A 131 -5.69 -6.12 -3.88
N VAL A 132 -5.36 -7.18 -3.14
CA VAL A 132 -5.60 -8.57 -3.59
C VAL A 132 -7.08 -8.83 -3.84
N ALA A 133 -7.97 -8.40 -2.93
CA ALA A 133 -9.42 -8.54 -3.11
C ALA A 133 -9.94 -7.77 -4.34
N LEU A 134 -9.42 -6.57 -4.58
CA LEU A 134 -9.79 -5.74 -5.72
C LEU A 134 -9.33 -6.36 -7.05
N PHE A 135 -8.11 -6.90 -7.11
CA PHE A 135 -7.62 -7.62 -8.30
C PHE A 135 -8.46 -8.86 -8.60
N ALA A 136 -8.77 -9.67 -7.59
CA ALA A 136 -9.69 -10.80 -7.75
C ALA A 136 -11.06 -10.33 -8.27
N SER A 137 -11.55 -9.19 -7.75
CA SER A 137 -12.84 -8.62 -8.16
C SER A 137 -12.89 -8.18 -9.63
N MET A 138 -11.79 -7.63 -10.12
CA MET A 138 -11.68 -7.19 -11.51
C MET A 138 -11.52 -8.35 -12.50
N SER A 139 -11.07 -9.53 -12.03
CA SER A 139 -10.73 -10.66 -12.90
C SER A 139 -11.98 -11.35 -13.48
N HIS A 140 -13.06 -11.44 -12.70
CA HIS A 140 -14.25 -12.25 -13.04
C HIS A 140 -15.58 -11.48 -12.94
N GLY A 141 -15.55 -10.15 -12.77
CA GLY A 141 -16.77 -9.32 -12.62
C GLY A 141 -17.51 -9.58 -11.29
N LEU A 142 -18.79 -9.23 -11.19
CA LEU A 142 -19.60 -9.48 -9.98
C LEU A 142 -20.27 -10.86 -10.02
N SER A 143 -19.56 -11.90 -9.58
CA SER A 143 -20.09 -13.27 -9.49
C SER A 143 -19.79 -13.91 -8.12
N ILE A 144 -20.46 -15.02 -7.80
CA ILE A 144 -20.15 -15.79 -6.58
C ILE A 144 -18.70 -16.32 -6.61
N VAL A 145 -18.19 -16.64 -7.80
CA VAL A 145 -16.80 -17.07 -8.01
C VAL A 145 -15.85 -15.95 -7.56
N THR A 146 -16.16 -14.71 -7.93
CA THR A 146 -15.41 -13.53 -7.54
C THR A 146 -15.32 -13.36 -6.02
N LEU A 147 -16.40 -13.64 -5.29
CA LEU A 147 -16.39 -13.57 -3.83
C LEU A 147 -15.45 -14.61 -3.22
N ALA A 148 -15.45 -15.83 -3.76
CA ALA A 148 -14.54 -16.89 -3.34
C ALA A 148 -13.08 -16.54 -3.63
N GLU A 149 -12.80 -15.90 -4.78
CA GLU A 149 -11.46 -15.44 -5.14
C GLU A 149 -10.99 -14.22 -4.36
N ALA A 150 -11.90 -13.34 -3.93
CA ALA A 150 -11.59 -12.20 -3.09
C ALA A 150 -11.39 -12.57 -1.61
N ALA A 151 -11.87 -13.75 -1.19
CA ALA A 151 -11.80 -14.23 0.19
C ALA A 151 -10.38 -14.21 0.81
N PRO A 152 -9.30 -14.63 0.11
CA PRO A 152 -7.94 -14.52 0.64
C PRO A 152 -7.53 -13.07 0.92
N GLY A 153 -7.90 -12.14 0.03
CA GLY A 153 -7.64 -10.71 0.22
C GLY A 153 -8.38 -10.16 1.45
N LEU A 154 -9.66 -10.49 1.59
CA LEU A 154 -10.47 -10.10 2.74
C LEU A 154 -9.96 -10.72 4.06
N ALA A 155 -9.46 -11.96 4.03
CA ALA A 155 -8.83 -12.59 5.18
C ALA A 155 -7.59 -11.81 5.64
N ILE A 156 -6.74 -11.37 4.70
CA ILE A 156 -5.58 -10.50 5.00
C ILE A 156 -6.04 -9.18 5.63
N VAL A 157 -7.14 -8.57 5.14
CA VAL A 157 -7.71 -7.36 5.77
C VAL A 157 -8.12 -7.62 7.22
N GLY A 158 -8.79 -8.75 7.49
CA GLY A 158 -9.15 -9.17 8.84
C GLY A 158 -7.93 -9.33 9.76
N ILE A 159 -6.86 -9.96 9.25
CA ILE A 159 -5.57 -10.07 9.96
C ILE A 159 -4.99 -8.67 10.24
N GLY A 160 -5.06 -7.75 9.27
CA GLY A 160 -4.61 -6.37 9.42
C GLY A 160 -5.36 -5.62 10.52
N TRP A 161 -6.67 -5.87 10.67
CA TRP A 161 -7.45 -5.31 11.77
C TRP A 161 -7.07 -5.92 13.12
N LEU A 162 -6.91 -7.24 13.19
CA LEU A 162 -6.54 -7.97 14.40
C LEU A 162 -5.09 -7.69 14.87
N SER A 163 -4.20 -7.30 13.95
CA SER A 163 -2.80 -6.92 14.25
C SER A 163 -2.69 -5.80 15.29
N ARG A 164 -3.73 -4.96 15.42
CA ARG A 164 -3.78 -3.90 16.43
C ARG A 164 -3.88 -4.43 17.85
N LYS A 165 -4.49 -5.61 18.05
CA LYS A 165 -4.73 -6.24 19.35
C LYS A 165 -3.62 -7.24 19.71
N PHE A 166 -3.12 -8.01 18.75
CA PHE A 166 -2.13 -9.07 18.98
C PHE A 166 -0.92 -8.97 18.03
N PRO A 167 -0.04 -7.94 18.16
CA PRO A 167 1.00 -7.66 17.17
C PRO A 167 1.99 -8.83 16.96
N ARG A 168 2.45 -9.50 18.04
CA ARG A 168 3.42 -10.61 17.96
C ARG A 168 2.86 -11.82 17.21
N THR A 169 1.73 -12.34 17.68
CA THR A 169 1.08 -13.52 17.11
C THR A 169 0.73 -13.27 15.64
N ILE A 170 0.24 -12.07 15.34
CA ILE A 170 -0.10 -11.69 13.96
C ILE A 170 1.16 -11.52 13.11
N GLY A 171 2.26 -10.99 13.65
CA GLY A 171 3.55 -10.90 12.95
C GLY A 171 4.07 -12.28 12.51
N THR A 172 4.10 -13.25 13.42
CA THR A 172 4.49 -14.64 13.10
C THR A 172 3.55 -15.27 12.07
N LEU A 173 2.24 -15.10 12.26
CA LEU A 173 1.24 -15.59 11.31
C LEU A 173 1.44 -14.97 9.93
N LEU A 174 1.75 -13.67 9.85
CA LEU A 174 1.96 -12.96 8.60
C LEU A 174 3.16 -13.51 7.82
N PHE A 175 4.26 -13.83 8.51
CA PHE A 175 5.42 -14.47 7.89
C PHE A 175 5.06 -15.84 7.34
N ALA A 176 4.37 -16.67 8.12
CA ALA A 176 3.93 -17.99 7.66
C ALA A 176 3.01 -17.89 6.43
N VAL A 177 2.00 -17.01 6.47
CA VAL A 177 1.10 -16.76 5.34
C VAL A 177 1.86 -16.25 4.11
N THR A 178 2.85 -15.38 4.31
CA THR A 178 3.65 -14.85 3.20
C THR A 178 4.48 -15.94 2.52
N VAL A 179 5.12 -16.83 3.29
CA VAL A 179 5.85 -17.97 2.74
C VAL A 179 4.91 -18.89 1.94
N VAL A 180 3.74 -19.22 2.49
CA VAL A 180 2.74 -20.05 1.81
C VAL A 180 2.27 -19.40 0.51
N LEU A 181 1.98 -18.09 0.53
CA LEU A 181 1.58 -17.35 -0.68
C LEU A 181 2.66 -17.35 -1.75
N VAL A 182 3.92 -17.08 -1.40
CA VAL A 182 5.04 -17.10 -2.35
C VAL A 182 5.20 -18.48 -2.98
N VAL A 183 5.16 -19.55 -2.17
CA VAL A 183 5.23 -20.93 -2.67
C VAL A 183 4.05 -21.24 -3.60
N PHE A 184 2.84 -20.82 -3.26
CA PHE A 184 1.66 -21.05 -4.09
C PHE A 184 1.71 -20.29 -5.42
N ILE A 185 2.20 -19.04 -5.42
CA ILE A 185 2.34 -18.23 -6.63
C ILE A 185 3.39 -18.83 -7.56
N LEU A 186 4.58 -19.17 -7.04
CA LEU A 186 5.69 -19.69 -7.84
C LEU A 186 5.48 -21.15 -8.29
N ARG A 187 4.61 -21.92 -7.63
CA ARG A 187 4.22 -23.26 -8.09
C ARG A 187 3.51 -23.25 -9.45
N LYS A 188 2.92 -22.13 -9.86
CA LYS A 188 2.28 -21.99 -11.18
C LYS A 188 3.28 -21.66 -12.30
N GLY A 189 4.56 -21.48 -11.99
CA GLY A 189 5.63 -21.18 -12.94
C GLY A 189 6.55 -20.04 -12.50
N PHE A 190 7.50 -19.69 -13.38
CA PHE A 190 8.42 -18.56 -13.22
C PHE A 190 8.21 -17.53 -14.34
N THR A 191 6.96 -17.17 -14.62
CA THR A 191 6.70 -16.05 -15.53
C THR A 191 7.02 -14.73 -14.84
N ILE A 192 7.43 -13.71 -15.61
CA ILE A 192 7.77 -12.39 -15.07
C ILE A 192 6.61 -11.83 -14.24
N GLY A 193 5.38 -11.96 -14.73
CA GLY A 193 4.17 -11.55 -13.99
C GLY A 193 4.02 -12.25 -12.64
N GLN A 194 4.24 -13.56 -12.56
CA GLN A 194 4.18 -14.32 -11.30
C GLN A 194 5.24 -13.85 -10.30
N VAL A 195 6.48 -13.63 -10.77
CA VAL A 195 7.57 -13.10 -9.93
C VAL A 195 7.22 -11.70 -9.44
N THR A 196 6.72 -10.81 -10.31
CA THR A 196 6.30 -9.47 -9.92
C THR A 196 5.18 -9.52 -8.87
N THR A 197 4.15 -10.32 -9.07
CA THR A 197 3.05 -10.48 -8.10
C THR A 197 3.56 -11.02 -6.77
N ALA A 198 4.44 -12.03 -6.79
CA ALA A 198 5.05 -12.58 -5.59
C ALA A 198 5.82 -11.51 -4.82
N VAL A 199 6.67 -10.72 -5.48
CA VAL A 199 7.45 -9.64 -4.86
C VAL A 199 6.53 -8.55 -4.30
N LEU A 200 5.54 -8.13 -5.09
CA LEU A 200 4.64 -7.03 -4.76
C LEU A 200 3.75 -7.33 -3.56
N ILE A 201 3.38 -8.60 -3.35
CA ILE A 201 2.63 -9.03 -2.17
C ILE A 201 3.57 -9.34 -1.00
N SER A 202 4.66 -10.07 -1.24
CA SER A 202 5.51 -10.56 -0.15
C SER A 202 6.35 -9.49 0.52
N VAL A 203 6.93 -8.54 -0.24
CA VAL A 203 7.81 -7.51 0.33
C VAL A 203 7.05 -6.61 1.32
N PRO A 204 5.86 -6.06 1.00
CA PRO A 204 5.12 -5.26 1.96
C PRO A 204 4.65 -6.07 3.18
N LEU A 205 4.27 -7.34 3.00
CA LEU A 205 3.88 -8.20 4.12
C LEU A 205 5.06 -8.52 5.03
N ILE A 206 6.22 -8.93 4.49
CA ILE A 206 7.46 -9.14 5.25
C ILE A 206 7.79 -7.90 6.05
N LEU A 207 7.75 -6.73 5.41
CA LEU A 207 8.03 -5.47 6.09
C LEU A 207 7.00 -5.19 7.20
N ALA A 208 5.70 -5.36 6.93
CA ALA A 208 4.67 -5.21 7.96
C ALA A 208 4.89 -6.18 9.13
N GLY A 209 5.27 -7.42 8.86
CA GLY A 209 5.66 -8.41 9.86
C GLY A 209 6.82 -7.92 10.71
N THR A 210 7.92 -7.45 10.09
CA THR A 210 9.07 -6.89 10.83
C THR A 210 8.68 -5.68 11.69
N CYS A 211 7.85 -4.77 11.18
CA CYS A 211 7.34 -3.62 11.92
C CYS A 211 6.54 -4.01 13.17
N LEU A 212 5.82 -5.13 13.14
CA LEU A 212 5.09 -5.64 14.32
C LEU A 212 6.03 -6.13 15.42
N PHE A 213 7.23 -6.63 15.09
CA PHE A 213 8.22 -7.10 16.06
C PHE A 213 9.10 -5.99 16.65
N VAL A 214 9.46 -4.97 15.85
CA VAL A 214 10.34 -3.88 16.30
C VAL A 214 9.73 -3.10 17.48
N ARG A 215 8.39 -3.02 17.55
CA ARG A 215 7.65 -2.33 18.61
C ARG A 215 7.97 -2.84 20.02
N ASP A 216 8.05 -4.15 20.21
CA ASP A 216 8.14 -4.72 21.55
C ASP A 216 9.35 -4.27 22.33
N ARG A 217 10.48 -4.10 21.63
CA ARG A 217 11.72 -3.70 22.30
C ARG A 217 11.68 -2.25 22.79
N CYS A 218 10.78 -1.43 22.25
CA CYS A 218 10.71 -0.02 22.58
C CYS A 218 9.71 0.26 23.72
N GLU A 219 8.61 -0.49 23.83
CA GLU A 219 7.64 -0.33 24.92
C GLU A 219 8.17 -0.93 26.24
N THR A 220 8.85 -2.08 26.21
CA THR A 220 9.41 -2.69 27.43
C THR A 220 10.49 -1.85 28.10
N GLY A 221 11.27 -1.07 27.32
CA GLY A 221 12.32 -0.22 27.89
C GLY A 221 11.79 1.00 28.65
N ILE A 222 10.65 1.56 28.24
CA ILE A 222 10.06 2.75 28.89
C ILE A 222 9.39 2.37 30.21
N GLU A 223 8.76 1.19 30.29
CA GLU A 223 8.18 0.70 31.55
C GLU A 223 9.27 0.44 32.60
N GLU A 224 10.40 -0.15 32.23
CA GLU A 224 11.52 -0.36 33.17
C GLU A 224 12.11 0.97 33.68
N GLU A 225 12.27 1.96 32.81
CA GLU A 225 12.82 3.27 33.19
C GLU A 225 11.87 4.04 34.12
N THR A 226 10.55 3.92 33.90
CA THR A 226 9.53 4.54 34.75
C THR A 226 9.47 3.89 36.13
N ILE A 227 9.65 2.56 36.21
CA ILE A 227 9.71 1.82 37.48
C ILE A 227 10.99 2.15 38.25
N LEU A 228 12.13 2.31 37.57
CA LEU A 228 13.39 2.71 38.20
C LEU A 228 13.33 4.13 38.75
N GLN A 229 12.72 5.07 38.03
CA GLN A 229 12.57 6.44 38.54
C GLN A 229 11.63 6.54 39.75
N SER A 230 10.60 5.69 39.84
CA SER A 230 9.70 5.70 41.00
C SER A 230 10.31 5.06 42.26
N THR A 231 11.35 4.22 42.13
CA THR A 231 12.02 3.59 43.29
C THR A 231 13.16 4.43 43.88
N THR A 232 13.70 5.40 43.15
CA THR A 232 14.82 6.25 43.62
C THR A 232 14.41 7.49 44.42
N VAL A 233 13.12 7.67 44.73
CA VAL A 233 12.58 8.89 45.37
C VAL A 233 12.16 8.66 46.83
N GLU A 234 12.44 7.49 47.42
CA GLU A 234 12.28 7.20 48.86
C GLU A 234 13.62 7.18 49.60
#